data_AF-A0A968PTT4-F1
#
_entry.id   AF-A0A968PTT4-F1
#
_cell.length_a   1.000
_cell.length_b   1.000
_cell.length_c   1.000
_cell.angle_alpha   90.00
_cell.angle_beta   90.00
_cell.angle_gamma   90.00
#
_symmetry.space_group_name_H-M   'P 1'
#
loop_
_entity.id
_entity.type
_entity.pdbx_description
1 polymer ?
#
loop_
_entity_poly.entity_id
_entity_poly.type
_entity_poly.pdbx_seq_one_letter_code
_entity_poly.pdbx_strand_id
1 'polypeptide(L)' 'MNTKLVESLVQIIHTLSAEERSLLEEKLFFDSSEPSPSELINLALQGKAFDFLFDEPDLYSLEDGEPVT' A
#
# COMPACT_ATOMS: atom_id res chain seq x y z
N MET A 1 -30.31 11.15 6.56
CA MET A 1 -29.66 10.58 5.35
C MET A 1 -30.10 11.42 4.16
N ASN A 2 -29.17 11.93 3.34
CA ASN A 2 -29.53 12.74 2.16
C ASN A 2 -29.78 11.82 0.96
N THR A 3 -30.98 11.24 0.87
CA THR A 3 -31.33 10.23 -0.15
C THR A 3 -31.34 10.80 -1.56
N LYS A 4 -31.74 12.07 -1.72
CA LYS A 4 -31.74 12.77 -3.02
C LYS A 4 -30.34 12.85 -3.64
N LEU A 5 -29.34 13.17 -2.83
CA LEU A 5 -27.96 13.24 -3.31
C LEU A 5 -27.46 11.86 -3.78
N VAL A 6 -27.77 10.81 -3.03
CA VAL A 6 -27.39 9.43 -3.37
C VAL A 6 -28.04 9.00 -4.68
N GLU A 7 -29.33 9.27 -4.86
CA GLU A 7 -30.07 8.96 -6.10
C GLU A 7 -29.50 9.70 -7.32
N SER A 8 -29.17 10.99 -7.17
CA SER A 8 -28.54 11.76 -8.24
C SER A 8 -27.17 11.20 -8.62
N LEU A 9 -26.37 10.75 -7.64
CA LEU A 9 -25.06 10.17 -7.90
C LEU A 9 -25.18 8.83 -8.65
N VAL A 10 -26.13 7.97 -8.26
CA VAL A 10 -26.41 6.70 -8.94
C VAL A 10 -26.83 6.92 -10.39
N GLN A 11 -27.68 7.92 -10.66
CA GLN A 11 -28.07 8.26 -12.02
C GLN A 11 -26.87 8.68 -12.87
N ILE A 12 -25.98 9.51 -12.34
CA ILE A 12 -24.77 9.95 -13.05
C ILE A 12 -23.87 8.74 -13.36
N ILE A 13 -23.63 7.86 -12.38
CA ILE A 13 -22.80 6.66 -12.56
C ILE A 13 -23.36 5.76 -13.68
N HIS A 14 -24.70 5.64 -13.78
CA HIS A 14 -25.33 4.88 -14.85
C HIS A 14 -25.16 5.49 -16.24
N THR A 15 -24.94 6.80 -16.36
CA THR A 15 -24.69 7.45 -17.65
C THR A 15 -23.26 7.28 -18.18
N LEU A 16 -22.32 6.85 -17.33
CA LEU A 16 -20.92 6.66 -17.70
C LEU A 16 -20.72 5.45 -18.64
N SER A 17 -19.74 5.56 -19.53
CA SER A 17 -19.24 4.45 -20.36
C SER A 17 -18.52 3.38 -19.51
N ALA A 18 -18.18 2.24 -20.11
CA ALA A 18 -17.45 1.18 -19.41
C ALA A 18 -16.06 1.66 -18.96
N GLU A 19 -15.37 2.43 -19.82
CA GLU A 19 -14.06 3.02 -19.56
C GLU A 19 -14.15 4.07 -18.43
N GLU A 20 -15.15 4.93 -18.48
CA GLU A 20 -15.37 5.96 -17.45
C GLU A 20 -15.74 5.36 -16.10
N ARG A 21 -16.52 4.26 -16.08
CA ARG A 21 -16.81 3.51 -14.84
C ARG A 21 -15.55 2.85 -14.28
N SER A 22 -14.72 2.25 -15.13
CA SER A 22 -13.44 1.67 -14.69
C SER A 22 -12.53 2.73 -14.06
N LEU A 23 -12.45 3.92 -14.65
CA LEU A 23 -11.68 5.04 -14.10
C LEU A 23 -12.28 5.56 -12.78
N LEU A 24 -13.61 5.59 -12.68
CA LEU A 24 -14.30 5.97 -11.45
C LEU A 24 -14.02 4.97 -10.33
N GLU A 25 -14.06 3.67 -10.61
CA GLU A 25 -13.74 2.61 -9.65
C GLU A 25 -12.29 2.72 -9.16
N GLU A 26 -11.33 2.92 -10.06
CA GLU A 26 -9.93 3.15 -9.69
C GLU A 26 -9.78 4.34 -8.73
N LYS A 27 -10.53 5.42 -8.94
CA LYS A 27 -10.46 6.63 -8.10
C LYS A 27 -11.21 6.51 -6.78
N LEU A 28 -12.36 5.83 -6.76
CA LEU A 28 -13.19 5.65 -5.55
C LEU A 28 -12.63 4.57 -4.63
N PHE A 29 -12.07 3.52 -5.22
CA PHE A 29 -11.48 2.38 -4.52
C PHE A 29 -9.96 2.38 -4.62
N PHE A 30 -9.35 3.54 -4.88
CA PHE A 30 -7.91 3.71 -4.70
C PHE A 30 -7.62 3.36 -3.26
N ASP A 31 -7.00 2.20 -3.04
CA ASP A 31 -6.62 1.74 -1.71
C ASP A 31 -5.45 2.61 -1.27
N SER A 32 -5.78 3.76 -0.69
CA SER A 32 -4.81 4.62 -0.01
C SER A 32 -4.38 4.00 1.33
N SER A 33 -4.73 2.74 1.60
CA SER A 33 -4.24 2.04 2.78
C SER A 33 -2.72 2.11 2.72
N GLU A 34 -2.13 2.77 3.71
CA GLU A 34 -0.69 2.71 3.89
C GLU A 34 -0.28 1.23 3.91
N PRO A 35 0.83 0.87 3.24
CA PRO A 35 1.29 -0.51 3.26
C PRO A 35 1.43 -0.95 4.71
N SER A 36 0.91 -2.13 5.01
CA SER A 36 1.02 -2.69 6.35
C SER A 36 2.50 -2.82 6.73
N PRO A 37 2.83 -2.82 8.04
CA PRO A 37 4.20 -3.06 8.48
C PRO A 37 4.81 -4.33 7.88
N SER A 38 4.00 -5.38 7.67
CA SER A 38 4.45 -6.63 7.04
C SER A 38 4.80 -6.46 5.56
N GLU A 39 4.02 -5.67 4.81
CA GLU A 39 4.32 -5.37 3.39
C GLU A 39 5.58 -4.52 3.26
N LEU A 40 5.77 -3.54 4.14
CA LEU A 40 7.00 -2.74 4.19
C LEU A 40 8.22 -3.60 4.50
N ILE A 41 8.12 -4.52 5.47
CA ILE A 41 9.22 -5.45 5.80
C ILE A 41 9.54 -6.35 4.60
N ASN A 42 8.52 -6.93 3.96
CA ASN A 42 8.73 -7.79 2.79
C ASN A 42 9.40 -7.03 1.64
N LEU A 43 8.99 -5.77 1.41
CA LEU A 43 9.60 -4.93 0.40
C LEU A 43 11.07 -4.62 0.72
N ALA A 44 11.39 -4.31 1.98
CA ALA A 44 12.75 -4.06 2.43
C ALA A 44 13.65 -5.30 2.28
N LEU A 45 13.12 -6.49 2.61
CA LEU A 45 13.81 -7.77 2.43
C LEU A 45 14.05 -8.09 0.95
N GLN A 46 13.04 -7.97 0.10
CA GLN A 46 13.18 -8.18 -1.35
C GLN A 46 14.13 -7.18 -1.99
N GLY A 47 14.07 -5.93 -1.53
CA GLY A 47 14.94 -4.84 -1.95
C GLY A 47 16.35 -4.92 -1.40
N LYS A 48 16.67 -5.94 -0.58
CA LYS A 48 18.01 -6.15 -0.02
C LYS A 48 18.50 -4.97 0.81
N ALA A 49 17.57 -4.23 1.42
CA ALA A 49 17.88 -3.04 2.22
C ALA A 49 18.75 -3.36 3.44
N PHE A 50 18.78 -4.63 3.86
CA PHE A 50 19.55 -5.13 4.99
C PHE A 50 20.82 -5.91 4.57
N ASP A 51 21.14 -6.00 3.27
CA ASP A 51 22.31 -6.76 2.82
C ASP A 51 23.63 -6.20 3.40
N PHE A 52 23.67 -4.89 3.72
CA PHE A 52 24.83 -4.25 4.37
C PHE A 52 25.21 -4.89 5.72
N LEU A 53 24.26 -5.54 6.42
CA LEU A 53 24.55 -6.24 7.67
C LEU A 53 25.48 -7.45 7.45
N PHE A 54 25.49 -8.04 6.25
CA PHE A 54 26.42 -9.12 5.92
C PHE A 54 27.85 -8.61 5.71
N ASP A 55 28.02 -7.35 5.33
CA ASP A 55 29.32 -6.74 5.08
C ASP A 55 29.95 -6.17 6.37
N GLU A 56 29.16 -5.96 7.43
CA GLU A 56 29.60 -5.42 8.72
C GLU A 56 29.19 -6.30 9.92
N PRO A 57 29.59 -7.60 9.95
CA PRO A 57 29.17 -8.55 10.99
C PRO A 57 29.72 -8.22 12.38
N ASP A 58 30.72 -7.35 12.47
CA ASP A 58 31.34 -6.94 13.73
C ASP A 58 30.54 -5.83 14.45
N LEU A 59 29.55 -5.23 13.78
CA LEU A 59 28.76 -4.13 14.34
C LEU A 59 27.40 -4.58 14.87
N TYR A 60 26.71 -5.49 14.16
CA TYR A 60 25.38 -5.97 14.52
C TYR A 60 25.25 -7.48 14.38
N SER A 61 24.54 -8.10 15.31
CA SER A 61 24.15 -9.51 15.27
C SER A 61 23.12 -9.77 14.17
N LEU A 62 23.32 -10.84 13.40
CA LEU A 62 22.38 -11.26 12.36
C LEU A 62 21.15 -12.00 12.91
N GLU A 63 21.15 -12.39 14.19
CA GLU A 63 20.02 -13.10 14.81
C GLU A 63 18.91 -12.14 15.26
N ASP A 64 19.29 -10.98 15.81
CA ASP A 64 18.37 -10.02 16.43
C ASP A 64 18.58 -8.57 15.96
N GLY A 65 19.64 -8.27 15.21
CA GLY A 65 19.97 -6.92 14.73
C GLY A 65 20.55 -6.01 15.81
N GLU A 66 20.88 -6.53 16.99
CA GLU A 66 21.45 -5.75 18.10
C GLU A 66 22.97 -5.59 17.96
N PRO A 67 23.58 -4.53 18.52
CA PRO A 67 25.02 -4.35 18.44
C PRO A 67 25.81 -5.51 19.09
N VAL A 68 26.89 -5.96 18.44
CA VAL A 68 27.80 -6.93 19.05
C VAL A 68 28.52 -6.24 20.23
N THR A 69 28.31 -6.74 21.45
CA THR A 69 28.89 -6.19 22.71
C THR A 69 30.05 -7.03 23.24
#